data_AF-A0A661DHR7-F1
#
_entry.id   AF-A0A661DHR7-F1
#
_cell.length_a   1.000
_cell.length_b   1.000
_cell.length_c   1.000
_cell.angle_alpha   90.00
_cell.angle_beta   90.00
_cell.angle_gamma   90.00
#
_symmetry.space_group_name_H-M   'P 1'
#
loop_
_entity.id
_entity.type
_entity.pdbx_description
1 polymer ?
#
loop_
_entity_poly.entity_id
_entity_poly.type
_entity_poly.pdbx_seq_one_letter_code
_entity_poly.pdbx_strand_id
1 'polypeptide(L)'
;MNKIEGVKSVDFKITAFGHGVVNWNGPTALKSEKGADVNNHSLPKLRGYNNLNGVVTEKGFKFKKEATDINLEETPLYISQNCVRHHIFRDHAFDLHFAKEKSLEPVLASITGLVRGYVVASSQSKRTSCLLIEDFVDSLHNGNFEQMGKCGTKDGGVNDKGEEIKSNSFFSKTTFGDTQYTSYGSISIEQLQFISLDQKFDRCAMKITDHDGELIEGSGESIAKSIQEYIQTLNSNLNPEVVYHKNYVRNGTIYHQGEHGIMLNNDAIQAVIEHTLEMIRSLTIRQSKSYMAVDSIEIDYNDSNSMMRIKRAPATINSNPNHNYATYFATEEA
;
A
#
# COMPACT_ATOMS: atom_id res chain seq x y z
N MET A 1 19.24 29.48 -3.02
CA MET A 1 18.50 28.20 -3.09
C MET A 1 17.71 28.17 -4.37
N ASN A 2 18.03 27.24 -5.27
CA ASN A 2 17.29 27.10 -6.52
C ASN A 2 15.98 26.36 -6.25
N LYS A 3 14.93 26.75 -6.95
CA LYS A 3 13.62 26.10 -6.84
C LYS A 3 13.71 24.73 -7.51
N ILE A 4 13.10 23.72 -6.90
CA ILE A 4 13.00 22.38 -7.52
C ILE A 4 11.91 22.44 -8.59
N GLU A 5 12.33 22.21 -9.83
CA GLU A 5 11.51 22.19 -11.05
C GLU A 5 11.41 20.76 -11.62
N GLY A 6 10.44 20.52 -12.51
CA GLY A 6 10.15 19.20 -13.08
C GLY A 6 9.01 18.46 -12.37
N VAL A 7 8.75 17.24 -12.82
CA VAL A 7 7.69 16.37 -12.28
C VAL A 7 8.07 15.92 -10.86
N LYS A 8 7.23 16.23 -9.88
CA LYS A 8 7.45 15.97 -8.44
C LYS A 8 6.79 14.70 -7.96
N SER A 9 5.64 14.38 -8.55
CA SER A 9 4.92 13.14 -8.31
C SER A 9 4.18 12.69 -9.57
N VAL A 10 3.97 11.38 -9.68
CA VAL A 10 3.03 10.81 -10.65
C VAL A 10 1.79 10.39 -9.88
N ASP A 11 0.76 11.23 -9.97
CA ASP A 11 -0.52 11.01 -9.31
C ASP A 11 -1.42 10.20 -10.25
N PHE A 12 -2.29 9.36 -9.71
CA PHE A 12 -3.20 8.57 -10.53
C PHE A 12 -4.52 8.30 -9.83
N LYS A 13 -5.55 8.08 -10.62
CA LYS A 13 -6.89 7.67 -10.20
C LYS A 13 -7.19 6.30 -10.79
N ILE A 14 -7.67 5.40 -9.95
CA ILE A 14 -7.98 4.01 -10.31
C ILE A 14 -9.50 3.84 -10.22
N THR A 15 -10.06 3.25 -11.28
CA THR A 15 -11.42 2.71 -11.28
C THR A 15 -11.33 1.19 -11.38
N ALA A 16 -12.03 0.48 -10.49
CA ALA A 16 -12.03 -0.98 -10.46
C ALA A 16 -13.45 -1.52 -10.27
N PHE A 17 -13.72 -2.68 -10.85
CA PHE A 17 -15.00 -3.38 -10.72
C PHE A 17 -14.81 -4.75 -10.07
N GLY A 18 -15.85 -5.22 -9.41
CA GLY A 18 -15.81 -6.51 -8.76
C GLY A 18 -17.18 -7.00 -8.34
N HIS A 19 -17.20 -8.18 -7.74
CA HIS A 19 -18.39 -8.76 -7.15
C HIS A 19 -18.05 -9.41 -5.82
N GLY A 20 -18.83 -9.10 -4.79
CA GLY A 20 -18.61 -9.59 -3.43
C GLY A 20 -17.51 -8.85 -2.66
N VAL A 21 -17.30 -9.29 -1.42
CA VAL A 21 -16.32 -8.72 -0.51
C VAL A 21 -15.01 -9.50 -0.58
N VAL A 22 -13.96 -8.85 -1.08
CA VAL A 22 -12.60 -9.40 -1.12
C VAL A 22 -11.81 -9.17 0.17
N ASN A 23 -12.11 -8.10 0.93
CA ASN A 23 -11.38 -7.74 2.15
C ASN A 23 -12.32 -7.63 3.37
N TRP A 24 -12.28 -8.64 4.23
CA TRP A 24 -13.11 -8.73 5.43
C TRP A 24 -12.43 -8.09 6.66
N ASN A 25 -13.24 -7.57 7.58
CA ASN A 25 -12.75 -7.11 8.88
C ASN A 25 -12.76 -8.26 9.90
N GLY A 26 -13.86 -9.00 9.96
CA GLY A 26 -13.99 -10.18 10.82
C GLY A 26 -15.32 -10.22 11.58
N PRO A 27 -15.47 -11.19 12.52
CA PRO A 27 -16.65 -11.30 13.36
C PRO A 27 -16.78 -10.08 14.27
N THR A 28 -17.96 -9.46 14.29
CA THR A 28 -18.27 -8.29 15.10
C THR A 28 -19.48 -8.58 15.97
N ALA A 29 -19.40 -8.20 17.26
CA ALA A 29 -20.52 -8.32 18.17
C ALA A 29 -21.57 -7.25 17.88
N LEU A 30 -22.78 -7.69 17.54
CA LEU A 30 -23.93 -6.86 17.14
C LEU A 30 -25.20 -7.36 17.82
N LYS A 31 -26.29 -6.60 17.71
CA LYS A 31 -27.62 -7.06 18.11
C LYS A 31 -28.35 -7.72 16.93
N SER A 32 -29.12 -8.75 17.25
CA SER A 32 -30.19 -9.25 16.39
C SER A 32 -31.41 -8.34 16.47
N GLU A 33 -32.33 -8.45 15.50
CA GLU A 33 -33.64 -7.78 15.52
C GLU A 33 -34.46 -8.08 16.79
N LYS A 34 -34.20 -9.23 17.44
CA LYS A 34 -34.85 -9.62 18.71
C LYS A 34 -34.16 -9.04 19.95
N GLY A 35 -33.17 -8.16 19.77
CA GLY A 35 -32.44 -7.49 20.83
C GLY A 35 -31.34 -8.33 21.52
N ALA A 36 -31.17 -9.60 21.12
CA ALA A 36 -30.13 -10.48 21.64
C ALA A 36 -28.77 -10.23 20.97
N ASP A 37 -27.69 -10.34 21.74
CA ASP A 37 -26.33 -10.21 21.24
C ASP A 37 -25.93 -11.40 20.35
N VAL A 38 -25.40 -11.10 19.17
CA VAL A 38 -24.89 -12.04 18.18
C VAL A 38 -23.40 -11.76 17.96
N ASN A 39 -22.57 -12.78 18.11
CA ASN A 39 -21.10 -12.65 18.07
C ASN A 39 -20.47 -13.27 16.81
N ASN A 40 -21.26 -13.94 15.99
CA ASN A 40 -20.82 -14.65 14.78
C ASN A 40 -21.29 -13.99 13.48
N HIS A 41 -21.60 -12.69 13.53
CA HIS A 41 -21.85 -11.89 12.33
C HIS A 41 -20.54 -11.32 11.79
N SER A 42 -20.15 -11.64 10.56
CA SER A 42 -18.92 -11.09 9.96
C SER A 42 -19.22 -9.81 9.19
N LEU A 43 -18.49 -8.74 9.51
CA LEU A 43 -18.55 -7.50 8.76
C LEU A 43 -17.36 -7.36 7.79
N PRO A 44 -17.60 -6.77 6.61
CA PRO A 44 -16.53 -6.30 5.77
C PRO A 44 -15.89 -5.04 6.36
N LYS A 45 -14.86 -4.51 5.70
CA LYS A 45 -14.30 -3.22 6.08
C LYS A 45 -15.21 -2.09 5.61
N LEU A 46 -15.84 -1.41 6.57
CA LEU A 46 -16.72 -0.27 6.34
C LEU A 46 -16.03 1.00 6.87
N ARG A 47 -15.92 2.03 6.04
CA ARG A 47 -15.18 3.25 6.34
C ARG A 47 -15.91 4.00 7.47
N GLY A 48 -15.23 4.29 8.57
CA GLY A 48 -15.81 5.06 9.68
C GLY A 48 -16.91 4.33 10.48
N TYR A 49 -17.13 3.04 10.23
CA TYR A 49 -18.15 2.27 10.94
C TYR A 49 -17.79 2.05 12.42
N ASN A 50 -18.79 2.20 13.28
CA ASN A 50 -18.73 1.84 14.69
C ASN A 50 -19.93 0.95 15.04
N ASN A 51 -19.68 -0.15 15.72
CA ASN A 51 -20.71 -1.11 16.13
C ASN A 51 -21.51 -0.68 17.36
N LEU A 52 -21.23 0.49 17.93
CA LEU A 52 -21.91 1.06 19.09
C LEU A 52 -22.91 2.13 18.66
N ASN A 53 -24.07 2.20 19.32
CA ASN A 53 -25.12 3.17 19.00
C ASN A 53 -25.03 4.48 19.81
N GLY A 54 -24.01 4.63 20.66
CA GLY A 54 -23.78 5.83 21.47
C GLY A 54 -24.52 5.86 22.82
N VAL A 55 -25.45 4.94 23.09
CA VAL A 55 -26.15 4.86 24.38
C VAL A 55 -25.27 4.12 25.39
N VAL A 56 -25.06 4.75 26.55
CA VAL A 56 -24.28 4.19 27.68
C VAL A 56 -25.17 4.13 28.91
N THR A 57 -25.25 2.96 29.55
CA THR A 57 -25.97 2.84 30.83
C THR A 57 -25.17 3.45 31.99
N GLU A 58 -25.83 3.72 33.11
CA GLU A 58 -25.16 4.16 34.35
C GLU A 58 -24.05 3.21 34.82
N LYS A 59 -24.14 1.92 34.45
CA LYS A 59 -23.13 0.89 34.73
C LYS A 59 -22.00 0.84 33.68
N GLY A 60 -21.94 1.79 32.75
CA GLY A 60 -20.93 1.86 31.69
C GLY A 60 -21.12 0.89 30.53
N PHE A 61 -22.25 0.16 30.47
CA PHE A 61 -22.53 -0.75 29.35
C PHE A 61 -22.90 0.06 28.10
N LYS A 62 -22.16 -0.17 27.01
CA LYS A 62 -22.39 0.48 25.71
C LYS A 62 -23.28 -0.40 24.84
N PHE A 63 -24.36 0.16 24.33
CA PHE A 63 -25.26 -0.57 23.46
C PHE A 63 -24.69 -0.73 22.05
N LYS A 64 -24.88 -1.93 21.49
CA LYS A 64 -24.45 -2.31 20.14
C LYS A 64 -25.57 -2.00 19.14
N LYS A 65 -25.18 -1.69 17.90
CA LYS A 65 -26.07 -1.57 16.75
C LYS A 65 -26.64 -2.92 16.33
N GLU A 66 -27.75 -2.89 15.62
CA GLU A 66 -28.32 -4.06 14.95
C GLU A 66 -27.49 -4.43 13.72
N ALA A 67 -27.48 -5.72 13.36
CA ALA A 67 -26.69 -6.18 12.22
C ALA A 67 -27.17 -5.63 10.86
N THR A 68 -28.39 -5.12 10.80
CA THR A 68 -29.01 -4.48 9.62
C THR A 68 -28.91 -2.95 9.65
N ASP A 69 -28.49 -2.35 10.78
CA ASP A 69 -28.36 -0.90 10.96
C ASP A 69 -27.01 -0.39 10.42
N ILE A 70 -26.88 -0.42 9.09
CA ILE A 70 -25.69 0.02 8.36
C ILE A 70 -26.10 0.96 7.24
N ASN A 71 -25.67 2.23 7.32
CA ASN A 71 -25.78 3.17 6.22
C ASN A 71 -24.52 3.07 5.35
N LEU A 72 -24.66 2.52 4.14
CA LEU A 72 -23.56 2.30 3.21
C LEU A 72 -23.13 3.56 2.47
N GLU A 73 -23.93 4.63 2.45
CA GLU A 73 -23.52 5.92 1.91
C GLU A 73 -22.58 6.65 2.88
N GLU A 74 -22.86 6.57 4.19
CA GLU A 74 -22.02 7.17 5.22
C GLU A 74 -20.80 6.30 5.57
N THR A 75 -20.98 4.98 5.54
CA THR A 75 -19.96 3.99 5.90
C THR A 75 -19.72 2.99 4.76
N PRO A 76 -19.22 3.45 3.61
CA PRO A 76 -19.07 2.62 2.43
C PRO A 76 -18.09 1.47 2.64
N LEU A 77 -18.29 0.41 1.86
CA LEU A 77 -17.33 -0.68 1.73
C LEU A 77 -16.01 -0.13 1.19
N TYR A 78 -14.89 -0.61 1.73
CA TYR A 78 -13.60 -0.34 1.12
C TYR A 78 -12.65 -1.53 1.19
N ILE A 79 -11.74 -1.60 0.21
CA ILE A 79 -10.58 -2.49 0.26
C ILE A 79 -9.42 -1.69 0.83
N SER A 80 -8.86 -2.16 1.95
CA SER A 80 -7.78 -1.44 2.61
C SER A 80 -6.51 -1.38 1.75
N GLN A 81 -5.79 -0.25 1.82
CA GLN A 81 -4.49 -0.07 1.15
C GLN A 81 -3.52 -1.24 1.40
N ASN A 82 -3.55 -1.85 2.60
CA ASN A 82 -2.68 -2.99 2.92
C ASN A 82 -3.03 -4.24 2.10
N CYS A 83 -4.33 -4.50 1.88
CA CYS A 83 -4.78 -5.64 1.07
C CYS A 83 -4.41 -5.43 -0.41
N VAL A 84 -4.56 -4.19 -0.90
CA VAL A 84 -4.17 -3.80 -2.26
C VAL A 84 -2.66 -3.97 -2.47
N ARG A 85 -1.84 -3.39 -1.57
CA ARG A 85 -0.38 -3.53 -1.63
C ARG A 85 0.07 -4.98 -1.57
N HIS A 86 -0.56 -5.80 -0.72
CA HIS A 86 -0.24 -7.22 -0.67
C HIS A 86 -0.47 -7.91 -2.03
N HIS A 87 -1.54 -7.57 -2.75
CA HIS A 87 -1.85 -8.18 -4.04
C HIS A 87 -1.00 -7.64 -5.18
N ILE A 88 -0.63 -6.35 -5.17
CA ILE A 88 0.32 -5.78 -6.13
C ILE A 88 1.67 -6.50 -6.03
N PHE A 89 2.14 -6.79 -4.82
CA PHE A 89 3.44 -7.43 -4.58
C PHE A 89 3.32 -8.88 -4.11
N ARG A 90 2.29 -9.60 -4.57
CA ARG A 90 1.95 -10.93 -4.05
C ARG A 90 3.06 -11.96 -4.24
N ASP A 91 3.74 -11.90 -5.38
CA ASP A 91 4.79 -12.84 -5.75
C ASP A 91 6.00 -12.75 -4.81
N HIS A 92 6.20 -11.58 -4.18
CA HIS A 92 7.27 -11.29 -3.23
C HIS A 92 6.78 -11.17 -1.79
N ALA A 93 5.62 -11.76 -1.45
CA ALA A 93 5.05 -11.62 -0.11
C ALA A 93 5.93 -12.21 0.99
N PHE A 94 6.69 -13.27 0.68
CA PHE A 94 7.49 -14.01 1.67
C PHE A 94 8.99 -13.72 1.63
N ASP A 95 9.50 -13.13 0.53
CA ASP A 95 10.93 -12.91 0.31
C ASP A 95 11.57 -12.07 1.42
N LEU A 96 10.83 -11.09 1.95
CA LEU A 96 11.34 -10.20 3.00
C LEU A 96 11.63 -10.93 4.32
N HIS A 97 10.98 -12.08 4.60
CA HIS A 97 11.28 -12.87 5.80
C HIS A 97 12.65 -13.57 5.72
N PHE A 98 13.18 -13.76 4.51
CA PHE A 98 14.48 -14.38 4.27
C PHE A 98 15.60 -13.34 4.11
N ALA A 99 15.25 -12.05 3.99
CA ALA A 99 16.20 -10.96 3.87
C ALA A 99 17.02 -10.81 5.16
N LYS A 100 18.33 -11.07 5.06
CA LYS A 100 19.33 -10.84 6.12
C LYS A 100 20.27 -9.73 5.66
N GLU A 101 21.09 -9.25 6.60
CA GLU A 101 22.06 -8.17 6.36
C GLU A 101 23.00 -8.46 5.17
N LYS A 102 23.41 -9.72 4.97
CA LYS A 102 24.30 -10.14 3.87
C LYS A 102 23.59 -10.45 2.55
N SER A 103 22.27 -10.48 2.52
CA SER A 103 21.47 -10.88 1.34
C SER A 103 20.46 -9.82 0.92
N LEU A 104 20.76 -8.55 1.22
CA LEU A 104 19.84 -7.44 1.01
C LEU A 104 20.00 -6.80 -0.39
N GLU A 105 21.13 -7.05 -1.07
CA GLU A 105 21.36 -6.56 -2.44
C GLU A 105 20.29 -7.05 -3.44
N PRO A 106 19.92 -8.35 -3.51
CA PRO A 106 18.83 -8.80 -4.38
C PRO A 106 17.46 -8.20 -4.00
N VAL A 107 17.25 -7.89 -2.72
CA VAL A 107 16.00 -7.24 -2.27
C VAL A 107 15.96 -5.79 -2.77
N LEU A 108 17.09 -5.08 -2.70
CA LEU A 108 17.19 -3.71 -3.17
C LEU A 108 17.07 -3.61 -4.69
N ALA A 109 17.68 -4.53 -5.44
CA ALA A 109 17.57 -4.69 -6.89
C ALA A 109 16.29 -5.44 -7.30
N SER A 110 15.15 -5.08 -6.71
CA SER A 110 13.84 -5.66 -7.04
C SER A 110 12.73 -4.62 -6.94
N ILE A 111 11.55 -4.90 -7.52
CA ILE A 111 10.39 -4.02 -7.39
C ILE A 111 9.95 -3.82 -5.93
N THR A 112 10.18 -4.83 -5.08
CA THR A 112 9.93 -4.74 -3.64
C THR A 112 10.85 -3.71 -2.99
N GLY A 113 12.13 -3.72 -3.34
CA GLY A 113 13.11 -2.75 -2.86
C GLY A 113 12.83 -1.34 -3.37
N LEU A 114 12.61 -1.20 -4.66
CA LEU A 114 12.49 0.11 -5.32
C LEU A 114 11.17 0.81 -5.00
N VAL A 115 10.04 0.08 -4.96
CA VAL A 115 8.68 0.66 -4.90
C VAL A 115 7.96 0.33 -3.59
N ARG A 116 7.85 -0.95 -3.22
CA ARG A 116 7.08 -1.38 -2.04
C ARG A 116 7.68 -0.87 -0.73
N GLY A 117 9.00 -0.74 -0.67
CA GLY A 117 9.72 -0.47 0.56
C GLY A 117 9.78 -1.70 1.47
N TYR A 118 10.71 -1.67 2.42
CA TYR A 118 10.98 -2.78 3.31
C TYR A 118 11.58 -2.32 4.62
N VAL A 119 11.54 -3.22 5.61
CA VAL A 119 12.20 -3.06 6.91
C VAL A 119 12.86 -4.39 7.25
N VAL A 120 14.15 -4.35 7.60
CA VAL A 120 14.90 -5.51 8.07
C VAL A 120 15.10 -5.36 9.58
N ALA A 121 14.41 -6.18 10.36
CA ALA A 121 14.40 -6.05 11.81
C ALA A 121 15.78 -6.25 12.45
N SER A 122 16.63 -7.11 11.88
CA SER A 122 17.95 -7.43 12.44
C SER A 122 18.98 -6.31 12.24
N SER A 123 18.99 -5.66 11.08
CA SER A 123 19.98 -4.62 10.74
C SER A 123 19.46 -3.19 10.94
N GLN A 124 18.16 -3.03 11.25
CA GLN A 124 17.43 -1.75 11.24
C GLN A 124 17.45 -1.03 9.89
N SER A 125 17.88 -1.70 8.83
CA SER A 125 17.86 -1.17 7.47
C SER A 125 16.42 -1.03 6.99
N LYS A 126 16.10 0.10 6.38
CA LYS A 126 14.74 0.38 5.92
C LYS A 126 14.74 1.26 4.69
N ARG A 127 13.73 1.07 3.86
CA ARG A 127 13.43 1.92 2.71
C ARG A 127 11.95 2.24 2.69
N THR A 128 11.63 3.53 2.72
CA THR A 128 10.24 4.02 2.62
C THR A 128 9.71 3.75 1.22
N SER A 129 8.45 3.30 1.14
CA SER A 129 7.76 3.11 -0.14
C SER A 129 7.55 4.45 -0.84
N CYS A 130 7.92 4.55 -2.12
CA CYS A 130 7.59 5.72 -2.93
C CYS A 130 6.12 5.74 -3.39
N LEU A 131 5.41 4.61 -3.26
CA LEU A 131 4.03 4.43 -3.71
C LEU A 131 3.03 4.66 -2.55
N LEU A 132 2.20 5.68 -2.71
CA LEU A 132 1.04 5.94 -1.87
C LEU A 132 -0.22 5.48 -2.61
N ILE A 133 -1.08 4.73 -1.93
CA ILE A 133 -2.38 4.28 -2.47
C ILE A 133 -3.44 4.50 -1.37
N GLU A 134 -4.52 5.20 -1.71
CA GLU A 134 -5.69 5.34 -0.85
C GLU A 134 -6.50 4.04 -0.80
N ASP A 135 -7.39 3.93 0.17
CA ASP A 135 -8.36 2.85 0.21
C ASP A 135 -9.24 2.87 -1.06
N PHE A 136 -9.59 1.69 -1.56
CA PHE A 136 -10.50 1.54 -2.69
C PHE A 136 -11.92 1.59 -2.14
N VAL A 137 -12.61 2.71 -2.33
CA VAL A 137 -13.93 2.96 -1.75
C VAL A 137 -15.01 2.62 -2.76
N ASP A 138 -15.95 1.77 -2.37
CA ASP A 138 -17.11 1.41 -3.17
C ASP A 138 -18.04 2.62 -3.34
N SER A 139 -18.68 2.68 -4.51
CA SER A 139 -19.62 3.75 -4.89
C SER A 139 -21.02 3.25 -5.20
N LEU A 140 -21.23 1.93 -5.34
CA LEU A 140 -22.54 1.36 -5.67
C LEU A 140 -23.39 1.06 -4.44
N HIS A 141 -22.76 0.75 -3.29
CA HIS A 141 -23.44 0.49 -2.02
C HIS A 141 -24.42 -0.69 -2.06
N ASN A 142 -24.16 -1.69 -2.90
CA ASN A 142 -25.00 -2.88 -3.07
C ASN A 142 -24.77 -3.94 -1.97
N GLY A 143 -24.81 -3.51 -0.70
CA GLY A 143 -24.61 -4.39 0.45
C GLY A 143 -25.91 -4.77 1.15
N ASN A 144 -25.99 -5.99 1.67
CA ASN A 144 -27.12 -6.46 2.45
C ASN A 144 -26.71 -7.44 3.55
N PHE A 145 -27.59 -7.62 4.54
CA PHE A 145 -27.48 -8.71 5.49
C PHE A 145 -27.80 -10.04 4.81
N GLU A 146 -26.95 -11.05 5.01
CA GLU A 146 -27.13 -12.40 4.48
C GLU A 146 -26.98 -13.44 5.58
N GLN A 147 -28.01 -14.29 5.74
CA GLN A 147 -28.01 -15.41 6.66
C GLN A 147 -27.45 -16.65 5.97
N MET A 148 -26.46 -17.28 6.58
CA MET A 148 -25.82 -18.50 6.11
C MET A 148 -26.07 -19.66 7.09
N GLY A 149 -25.92 -20.89 6.61
CA GLY A 149 -26.09 -22.11 7.39
C GLY A 149 -25.18 -23.24 6.92
N LYS A 150 -24.88 -24.17 7.83
CA LYS A 150 -24.20 -25.43 7.51
C LYS A 150 -25.23 -26.52 7.20
N CYS A 151 -25.03 -27.23 6.09
CA CYS A 151 -25.88 -28.37 5.76
C CYS A 151 -25.60 -29.56 6.71
N GLY A 152 -26.64 -30.28 7.11
CA GLY A 152 -26.53 -31.54 7.85
C GLY A 152 -26.18 -31.44 9.34
N THR A 153 -25.97 -30.24 9.89
CA THR A 153 -25.70 -30.03 11.32
C THR A 153 -26.85 -29.26 11.95
N LYS A 154 -27.55 -29.89 12.89
CA LYS A 154 -28.32 -29.21 13.93
C LYS A 154 -27.50 -29.32 15.21
N ASP A 155 -26.37 -28.61 15.26
CA ASP A 155 -25.58 -28.57 16.48
C ASP A 155 -26.38 -27.71 17.44
N GLY A 156 -26.94 -28.31 18.48
CA GLY A 156 -27.85 -27.69 19.41
C GLY A 156 -28.36 -28.79 20.33
N GLY A 157 -28.22 -28.60 21.63
CA GLY A 157 -28.48 -29.66 22.59
C GLY A 157 -28.17 -29.20 24.00
N VAL A 158 -28.07 -30.15 24.91
CA VAL A 158 -27.82 -29.90 26.32
C VAL A 158 -26.51 -30.59 26.68
N ASN A 159 -25.58 -29.91 27.35
CA ASN A 159 -24.35 -30.54 27.82
C ASN A 159 -24.65 -31.51 28.98
N ASP A 160 -23.65 -32.29 29.40
CA ASP A 160 -23.77 -33.26 30.51
C ASP A 160 -24.19 -32.63 31.87
N LYS A 161 -24.24 -31.29 31.95
CA LYS A 161 -24.64 -30.50 33.12
C LYS A 161 -26.02 -29.85 32.99
N GLY A 162 -26.77 -30.11 31.91
CA GLY A 162 -28.10 -29.52 31.72
C GLY A 162 -28.10 -28.13 31.07
N GLU A 163 -26.96 -27.61 30.60
CA GLU A 163 -26.85 -26.29 29.99
C GLU A 163 -27.01 -26.37 28.45
N GLU A 164 -27.77 -25.44 27.87
CA GLU A 164 -27.95 -25.37 26.42
C GLU A 164 -26.64 -25.05 25.69
N ILE A 165 -26.23 -25.95 24.81
CA ILE A 165 -25.15 -25.73 23.85
C ILE A 165 -25.73 -24.88 22.71
N LYS A 166 -25.25 -23.64 22.59
CA LYS A 166 -25.64 -22.73 21.52
C LYS A 166 -25.27 -23.31 20.15
N SER A 167 -26.23 -23.27 19.23
CA SER A 167 -26.02 -23.70 17.86
C SER A 167 -25.06 -22.78 17.11
N ASN A 168 -24.00 -23.36 16.55
CA ASN A 168 -23.07 -22.68 15.64
C ASN A 168 -23.31 -23.06 14.17
N SER A 169 -24.46 -23.68 13.87
CA SER A 169 -24.82 -24.12 12.52
C SER A 169 -25.26 -22.95 11.64
N PHE A 170 -25.80 -21.88 12.24
CA PHE A 170 -26.19 -20.64 11.57
C PHE A 170 -25.21 -19.52 11.88
N PHE A 171 -24.81 -18.78 10.86
CA PHE A 171 -23.96 -17.60 10.95
C PHE A 171 -24.39 -16.59 9.90
N SER A 172 -24.06 -15.31 10.07
CA SER A 172 -24.47 -14.28 9.12
C SER A 172 -23.31 -13.38 8.73
N LYS A 173 -23.47 -12.70 7.61
CA LYS A 173 -22.48 -11.76 7.08
C LYS A 173 -23.19 -10.57 6.46
N THR A 174 -22.53 -9.43 6.43
CA THR A 174 -22.91 -8.36 5.50
C THR A 174 -22.16 -8.61 4.20
N THR A 175 -22.88 -8.98 3.15
CA THR A 175 -22.34 -9.31 1.82
C THR A 175 -22.67 -8.21 0.82
N PHE A 176 -22.01 -8.25 -0.33
CA PHE A 176 -22.15 -7.25 -1.39
C PHE A 176 -22.34 -7.97 -2.72
N GLY A 177 -23.15 -7.39 -3.59
CA GLY A 177 -23.28 -7.81 -4.99
C GLY A 177 -22.17 -7.20 -5.84
N ASP A 178 -22.57 -6.52 -6.92
CA ASP A 178 -21.65 -5.79 -7.78
C ASP A 178 -21.09 -4.55 -7.07
N THR A 179 -19.81 -4.31 -7.27
CA THR A 179 -19.05 -3.25 -6.59
C THR A 179 -18.24 -2.44 -7.60
N GLN A 180 -18.15 -1.13 -7.38
CA GLN A 180 -17.31 -0.23 -8.18
C GLN A 180 -16.49 0.63 -7.24
N TYR A 181 -15.17 0.45 -7.30
CA TYR A 181 -14.24 1.13 -6.43
C TYR A 181 -13.56 2.30 -7.15
N THR A 182 -13.39 3.39 -6.42
CA THR A 182 -12.49 4.49 -6.81
C THR A 182 -11.37 4.63 -5.77
N SER A 183 -10.14 4.81 -6.24
CA SER A 183 -8.98 5.11 -5.39
C SER A 183 -8.07 6.12 -6.08
N TYR A 184 -7.26 6.81 -5.28
CA TYR A 184 -6.20 7.68 -5.75
C TYR A 184 -4.87 7.20 -5.19
N GLY A 185 -3.79 7.46 -5.94
CA GLY A 185 -2.44 7.20 -5.46
C GLY A 185 -1.44 8.17 -6.06
N SER A 186 -0.22 8.08 -5.56
CA SER A 186 0.88 8.95 -5.97
C SER A 186 2.22 8.24 -5.83
N ILE A 187 3.07 8.35 -6.85
CA ILE A 187 4.47 7.92 -6.81
C ILE A 187 5.32 9.15 -6.54
N SER A 188 6.00 9.17 -5.41
CA SER A 188 6.93 10.23 -5.02
C SER A 188 8.26 10.09 -5.76
N ILE A 189 8.59 11.07 -6.60
CA ILE A 189 9.85 11.07 -7.35
C ILE A 189 11.04 11.19 -6.42
N GLU A 190 10.94 12.00 -5.36
CA GLU A 190 11.99 12.17 -4.38
C GLU A 190 12.39 10.85 -3.70
N GLN A 191 11.40 10.05 -3.28
CA GLN A 191 11.65 8.78 -2.60
C GLN A 191 12.07 7.68 -3.56
N LEU A 192 11.63 7.75 -4.82
CA LEU A 192 12.00 6.81 -5.86
C LEU A 192 13.44 7.05 -6.34
N GLN A 193 13.78 8.29 -6.67
CA GLN A 193 15.04 8.72 -7.30
C GLN A 193 16.28 8.45 -6.44
N PHE A 194 16.15 8.54 -5.11
CA PHE A 194 17.29 8.47 -4.21
C PHE A 194 17.25 7.25 -3.28
N ILE A 195 18.39 6.59 -3.12
CA ILE A 195 18.58 5.44 -2.24
C ILE A 195 19.73 5.75 -1.28
N SER A 196 19.39 5.99 -0.02
CA SER A 196 20.37 6.22 1.04
C SER A 196 21.06 4.90 1.44
N LEU A 197 22.38 4.92 1.49
CA LEU A 197 23.22 3.84 2.00
C LEU A 197 23.90 4.23 3.32
N ASP A 198 23.54 5.40 3.87
CA ASP A 198 24.17 6.00 5.04
C ASP A 198 23.26 5.87 6.28
N GLN A 199 23.88 5.73 7.45
CA GLN A 199 23.17 5.69 8.73
C GLN A 199 22.90 7.08 9.32
N LYS A 200 23.56 8.14 8.84
CA LYS A 200 23.45 9.51 9.39
C LYS A 200 22.03 10.01 9.63
N PHE A 201 21.09 9.69 8.73
CA PHE A 201 19.72 10.18 8.77
C PHE A 201 18.69 9.09 9.09
N ASP A 202 19.10 7.97 9.68
CA ASP A 202 18.22 6.82 9.98
C ASP A 202 17.44 6.35 8.75
N ARG A 203 18.03 6.41 7.55
CA ARG A 203 17.39 6.02 6.27
C ARG A 203 18.21 5.00 5.46
N CYS A 204 19.20 4.38 6.11
CA CYS A 204 20.07 3.37 5.52
C CYS A 204 19.26 2.21 4.91
N ALA A 205 19.24 2.12 3.58
CA ALA A 205 18.59 1.04 2.85
C ALA A 205 19.37 -0.26 2.99
N MET A 206 20.70 -0.19 3.00
CA MET A 206 21.60 -1.32 3.22
C MET A 206 22.91 -0.79 3.79
N LYS A 207 23.46 -1.48 4.80
CA LYS A 207 24.76 -1.12 5.35
C LYS A 207 25.86 -1.53 4.38
N ILE A 208 26.74 -0.58 4.08
CA ILE A 208 27.91 -0.77 3.23
C ILE A 208 29.22 -0.61 4.02
N THR A 209 29.13 -0.65 5.34
CA THR A 209 30.25 -0.55 6.27
C THR A 209 30.61 -1.92 6.84
N ASP A 210 31.91 -2.17 7.03
CA ASP A 210 32.42 -3.35 7.71
C ASP A 210 32.14 -3.33 9.22
N HIS A 211 32.52 -4.42 9.92
CA HIS A 211 32.36 -4.55 11.37
C HIS A 211 33.04 -3.42 12.17
N ASP A 212 34.08 -2.82 11.61
CA ASP A 212 34.84 -1.71 12.22
C ASP A 212 34.27 -0.32 11.83
N GLY A 213 33.19 -0.27 11.04
CA GLY A 213 32.53 0.97 10.62
C GLY A 213 33.16 1.65 9.40
N GLU A 214 34.18 1.05 8.79
CA GLU A 214 34.78 1.55 7.55
C GLU A 214 33.95 1.15 6.32
N LEU A 215 33.92 2.01 5.29
CA LEU A 215 33.22 1.73 4.04
C LEU A 215 33.91 0.59 3.28
N ILE A 216 33.13 -0.43 2.89
CA ILE A 216 33.62 -1.49 2.02
C ILE A 216 33.84 -0.87 0.63
N GLU A 217 35.10 -0.76 0.20
CA GLU A 217 35.45 -0.19 -1.10
C GLU A 217 34.75 -0.93 -2.25
N GLY A 218 34.18 -0.18 -3.21
CA GLY A 218 33.50 -0.73 -4.37
C GLY A 218 32.09 -1.30 -4.13
N SER A 219 31.65 -1.45 -2.87
CA SER A 219 30.31 -1.99 -2.56
C SER A 219 29.18 -1.13 -3.15
N GLY A 220 29.26 0.19 -3.01
CA GLY A 220 28.27 1.14 -3.55
C GLY A 220 28.12 1.05 -5.07
N GLU A 221 29.23 0.90 -5.79
CA GLU A 221 29.24 0.77 -7.26
C GLU A 221 28.68 -0.57 -7.71
N SER A 222 29.00 -1.66 -7.01
CA SER A 222 28.42 -2.99 -7.27
C SER A 222 26.89 -2.96 -7.14
N ILE A 223 26.38 -2.35 -6.08
CA ILE A 223 24.94 -2.23 -5.83
C ILE A 223 24.27 -1.39 -6.92
N ALA A 224 24.88 -0.26 -7.28
CA ALA A 224 24.36 0.60 -8.35
C ALA A 224 24.25 -0.16 -9.67
N LYS A 225 25.26 -0.97 -10.01
CA LYS A 225 25.25 -1.83 -11.19
C LYS A 225 24.15 -2.89 -11.13
N SER A 226 23.99 -3.60 -10.01
CA SER A 226 22.92 -4.59 -9.83
C SER A 226 21.52 -3.99 -9.99
N ILE A 227 21.31 -2.77 -9.48
CA ILE A 227 20.05 -2.03 -9.66
C ILE A 227 19.86 -1.61 -11.11
N GLN A 228 20.91 -1.11 -11.77
CA GLN A 228 20.86 -0.72 -13.18
C GLN A 228 20.49 -1.90 -14.07
N GLU A 229 21.13 -3.06 -13.86
CA GLU A 229 20.83 -4.30 -14.58
C GLU A 229 19.37 -4.70 -14.41
N TYR A 230 18.85 -4.66 -13.16
CA TYR A 230 17.45 -4.95 -12.90
C TYR A 230 16.51 -3.97 -13.64
N ILE A 231 16.76 -2.66 -13.54
CA ILE A 231 15.90 -1.65 -14.18
C ILE A 231 15.93 -1.78 -15.71
N GLN A 232 17.09 -2.13 -16.28
CA GLN A 232 17.21 -2.40 -17.72
C GLN A 232 16.32 -3.58 -18.16
N THR A 233 16.10 -4.58 -17.30
CA THR A 233 15.17 -5.69 -17.60
C THR A 233 13.70 -5.27 -17.63
N LEU A 234 13.34 -4.15 -16.99
CA LEU A 234 11.97 -3.64 -17.00
C LEU A 234 11.60 -3.01 -18.35
N ASN A 235 12.55 -2.31 -18.99
CA ASN A 235 12.34 -1.71 -20.31
C ASN A 235 13.68 -1.64 -21.07
N SER A 236 13.83 -2.49 -22.08
CA SER A 236 15.05 -2.58 -22.91
C SER A 236 15.26 -1.38 -23.84
N ASN A 237 14.24 -0.53 -24.02
CA ASN A 237 14.32 0.62 -24.93
C ASN A 237 14.86 1.89 -24.26
N LEU A 238 14.95 1.90 -22.93
CA LEU A 238 15.44 3.02 -22.15
C LEU A 238 16.91 2.81 -21.77
N ASN A 239 17.60 3.90 -21.43
CA ASN A 239 19.00 3.87 -20.98
C ASN A 239 19.06 4.27 -19.49
N PRO A 240 18.63 3.38 -18.57
CA PRO A 240 18.70 3.64 -17.14
C PRO A 240 20.16 3.78 -16.70
N GLU A 241 20.42 4.83 -15.95
CA GLU A 241 21.72 5.09 -15.33
C GLU A 241 21.52 5.23 -13.82
N VAL A 242 22.36 4.52 -13.07
CA VAL A 242 22.28 4.45 -11.61
C VAL A 242 23.65 4.77 -11.05
N VAL A 243 23.79 5.93 -10.42
CA VAL A 243 25.10 6.48 -10.02
C VAL A 243 25.23 6.53 -8.50
N TYR A 244 26.23 5.82 -8.00
CA TYR A 244 26.66 5.93 -6.61
C TYR A 244 27.52 7.18 -6.41
N HIS A 245 27.29 7.89 -5.31
CA HIS A 245 28.17 8.97 -4.87
C HIS A 245 28.34 8.93 -3.36
N LYS A 246 29.52 9.35 -2.88
CA LYS A 246 29.82 9.41 -1.45
C LYS A 246 29.09 10.55 -0.74
N ASN A 247 28.68 11.59 -1.46
CA ASN A 247 28.05 12.76 -0.86
C ASN A 247 26.93 13.29 -1.75
N TYR A 248 25.70 12.85 -1.48
CA TYR A 248 24.50 13.44 -2.06
C TYR A 248 23.85 14.41 -1.06
N VAL A 249 23.71 15.66 -1.47
CA VAL A 249 23.10 16.73 -0.68
C VAL A 249 21.73 17.03 -1.25
N ARG A 250 20.72 17.14 -0.39
CA ARG A 250 19.38 17.54 -0.80
C ARG A 250 19.35 19.02 -1.18
N ASN A 251 18.82 19.30 -2.36
CA ASN A 251 18.57 20.65 -2.85
C ASN A 251 17.59 21.41 -1.94
N GLY A 252 17.99 22.61 -1.50
CA GLY A 252 17.18 23.47 -0.63
C GLY A 252 17.41 23.28 0.87
N THR A 253 18.41 22.48 1.27
CA THR A 253 18.85 22.40 2.68
C THR A 253 19.80 23.54 3.03
N ILE A 254 19.84 23.91 4.32
CA ILE A 254 20.70 25.00 4.83
C ILE A 254 22.09 24.47 5.23
N TYR A 255 22.15 23.22 5.71
CA TYR A 255 23.32 22.66 6.37
C TYR A 255 24.26 21.88 5.44
N HIS A 256 23.93 21.74 4.15
CA HIS A 256 24.74 21.06 3.11
C HIS A 256 25.33 19.69 3.55
N GLN A 257 24.68 19.01 4.50
CA GLN A 257 25.10 17.68 4.95
C GLN A 257 24.52 16.65 4.01
N GLY A 258 25.41 15.88 3.39
CA GLY A 258 25.02 14.80 2.49
C GLY A 258 25.23 13.42 3.07
N GLU A 259 24.75 12.45 2.30
CA GLU A 259 24.75 11.03 2.62
C GLU A 259 25.32 10.21 1.47
N HIS A 260 25.95 9.09 1.80
CA HIS A 260 26.28 8.06 0.82
C HIS A 260 25.00 7.51 0.21
N GLY A 261 24.94 7.42 -1.11
CA GLY A 261 23.72 6.94 -1.75
C GLY A 261 23.85 6.74 -3.24
N ILE A 262 22.73 6.31 -3.81
CA ILE A 262 22.57 6.00 -5.22
C ILE A 262 21.45 6.88 -5.77
N MET A 263 21.68 7.44 -6.96
CA MET A 263 20.69 8.25 -7.66
C MET A 263 20.34 7.65 -9.02
N LEU A 264 19.05 7.64 -9.33
CA LEU A 264 18.49 7.19 -10.61
C LEU A 264 18.33 8.38 -11.58
N ASN A 265 18.68 8.17 -12.85
CA ASN A 265 18.40 9.12 -13.92
C ASN A 265 16.91 9.12 -14.35
N ASN A 266 16.54 10.01 -15.27
CA ASN A 266 15.15 10.12 -15.75
C ASN A 266 14.64 8.82 -16.38
N ASP A 267 15.46 8.14 -17.19
CA ASP A 267 15.10 6.89 -17.86
C ASP A 267 14.85 5.76 -16.86
N ALA A 268 15.68 5.66 -15.81
CA ALA A 268 15.50 4.67 -14.76
C ALA A 268 14.23 4.94 -13.93
N ILE A 269 13.95 6.21 -13.64
CA ILE A 269 12.71 6.62 -12.96
C ILE A 269 11.49 6.27 -13.84
N GLN A 270 11.54 6.59 -15.14
CA GLN A 270 10.48 6.29 -16.09
C GLN A 270 10.18 4.79 -16.15
N ALA A 271 11.21 3.94 -16.28
CA ALA A 271 11.07 2.49 -16.35
C ALA A 271 10.35 1.92 -15.12
N VAL A 272 10.74 2.38 -13.91
CA VAL A 272 10.11 1.90 -12.66
C VAL A 272 8.66 2.40 -12.53
N ILE A 273 8.38 3.64 -12.95
CA ILE A 273 7.01 4.20 -12.92
C ILE A 273 6.11 3.44 -13.89
N GLU A 274 6.54 3.23 -15.13
CA GLU A 274 5.77 2.50 -16.14
C GLU A 274 5.44 1.09 -15.67
N HIS A 275 6.43 0.36 -15.17
CA HIS A 275 6.23 -0.98 -14.65
C HIS A 275 5.27 -1.00 -13.45
N THR A 276 5.40 -0.03 -12.53
CA THR A 276 4.48 0.09 -11.39
C THR A 276 3.05 0.35 -11.84
N LEU A 277 2.85 1.23 -12.81
CA LEU A 277 1.53 1.53 -13.37
C LEU A 277 0.95 0.32 -14.11
N GLU A 278 1.77 -0.47 -14.79
CA GLU A 278 1.35 -1.73 -15.42
C GLU A 278 0.91 -2.78 -14.40
N MET A 279 1.65 -2.94 -13.30
CA MET A 279 1.24 -3.80 -12.18
C MET A 279 -0.10 -3.36 -11.57
N ILE A 280 -0.34 -2.05 -11.49
CA ILE A 280 -1.62 -1.51 -11.02
C ILE A 280 -2.74 -1.77 -12.03
N ARG A 281 -2.49 -1.57 -13.33
CA ARG A 281 -3.48 -1.85 -14.40
C ARG A 281 -3.88 -3.32 -14.46
N SER A 282 -2.94 -4.23 -14.22
CA SER A 282 -3.17 -5.67 -14.23
C SER A 282 -3.67 -6.22 -12.87
N LEU A 283 -3.83 -5.36 -11.86
CA LEU A 283 -4.21 -5.78 -10.52
C LEU A 283 -5.57 -6.47 -10.53
N THR A 284 -5.55 -7.74 -10.14
CA THR A 284 -6.74 -8.55 -9.88
C THR A 284 -6.65 -9.19 -8.51
N ILE A 285 -7.68 -8.99 -7.69
CA ILE A 285 -7.81 -9.59 -6.37
C ILE A 285 -8.87 -10.68 -6.43
N ARG A 286 -8.49 -11.93 -6.16
CA ARG A 286 -9.43 -13.05 -6.00
C ARG A 286 -9.29 -13.62 -4.60
N GLN A 287 -10.22 -13.28 -3.72
CA GLN A 287 -10.19 -13.66 -2.31
C GLN A 287 -11.61 -13.81 -1.78
N SER A 288 -11.80 -14.69 -0.78
CA SER A 288 -13.10 -14.87 -0.11
C SER A 288 -14.27 -15.19 -1.05
N LYS A 289 -14.01 -15.97 -2.11
CA LYS A 289 -14.97 -16.30 -3.18
C LYS A 289 -15.52 -15.09 -3.95
N SER A 290 -14.84 -13.96 -3.84
CA SER A 290 -15.18 -12.68 -4.47
C SER A 290 -14.01 -12.24 -5.36
N TYR A 291 -14.23 -11.24 -6.20
CA TYR A 291 -13.15 -10.68 -7.01
C TYR A 291 -13.27 -9.17 -7.19
N MET A 292 -12.14 -8.56 -7.52
CA MET A 292 -12.02 -7.19 -8.01
C MET A 292 -10.92 -7.14 -9.06
N ALA A 293 -11.12 -6.40 -10.14
CA ALA A 293 -10.12 -6.12 -11.15
C ALA A 293 -10.10 -4.62 -11.48
N VAL A 294 -8.91 -4.08 -11.68
CA VAL A 294 -8.75 -2.72 -12.18
C VAL A 294 -9.21 -2.66 -13.63
N ASP A 295 -10.01 -1.64 -13.94
CA ASP A 295 -10.57 -1.41 -15.28
C ASP A 295 -9.83 -0.28 -15.99
N SER A 296 -9.66 0.85 -15.31
CA SER A 296 -9.03 2.03 -15.88
C SER A 296 -8.18 2.78 -14.88
N ILE A 297 -7.13 3.41 -15.39
CA ILE A 297 -6.24 4.30 -14.64
C ILE A 297 -6.08 5.62 -15.41
N GLU A 298 -6.38 6.72 -14.74
CA GLU A 298 -6.07 8.06 -15.22
C GLU A 298 -4.78 8.53 -14.53
N ILE A 299 -3.84 9.10 -15.28
CA ILE A 299 -2.50 9.45 -14.79
C ILE A 299 -2.28 10.96 -14.93
N ASP A 300 -1.62 11.55 -13.95
CA ASP A 300 -1.20 12.95 -13.91
C ASP A 300 0.28 13.06 -13.50
N TYR A 301 1.12 13.47 -14.45
CA TYR A 301 2.51 13.85 -14.20
C TYR A 301 2.53 15.26 -13.59
N ASN A 302 2.55 15.32 -12.27
CA ASN A 302 2.37 16.53 -11.49
C ASN A 302 3.69 17.28 -11.25
N ASP A 303 3.84 18.39 -11.95
CA ASP A 303 4.93 19.36 -11.87
C ASP A 303 4.63 20.53 -10.91
N SER A 304 3.40 20.61 -10.42
CA SER A 304 2.96 21.67 -9.52
C SER A 304 3.41 21.43 -8.08
N ASN A 305 3.33 22.47 -7.24
CA ASN A 305 3.58 22.32 -5.80
C ASN A 305 2.41 21.66 -5.05
N SER A 306 1.22 21.55 -5.67
CA SER A 306 0.04 20.99 -5.03
C SER A 306 -0.09 19.52 -5.40
N MET A 307 0.21 18.64 -4.44
CA MET A 307 -0.01 17.20 -4.61
C MET A 307 -1.50 16.89 -4.86
N MET A 308 -1.76 15.78 -5.55
CA MET A 308 -3.12 15.29 -5.86
C MET A 308 -3.93 16.29 -6.69
N ARG A 309 -3.30 16.89 -7.71
CA ARG A 309 -3.97 17.79 -8.67
C ARG A 309 -5.14 17.07 -9.35
N ILE A 310 -4.96 15.80 -9.72
CA ILE A 310 -6.00 14.91 -10.24
C ILE A 310 -7.27 14.82 -9.38
N LYS A 311 -7.18 15.05 -8.06
CA LYS A 311 -8.33 15.00 -7.14
C LYS A 311 -9.06 16.34 -7.03
N ARG A 312 -8.36 17.46 -7.20
CA ARG A 312 -8.89 18.83 -6.99
C ARG A 312 -9.28 19.52 -8.28
N ALA A 313 -8.49 19.33 -9.33
CA ALA A 313 -8.66 19.97 -10.63
C ALA A 313 -8.40 18.95 -11.76
N PRO A 314 -9.33 18.04 -12.04
CA PRO A 314 -9.18 17.02 -13.08
C PRO A 314 -8.95 17.60 -14.49
N ALA A 315 -9.38 18.84 -14.74
CA ALA A 315 -9.22 19.50 -16.03
C ALA A 315 -7.79 19.95 -16.34
N THR A 316 -6.89 19.97 -15.35
CA THR A 316 -5.50 20.45 -15.50
C THR A 316 -4.46 19.33 -15.41
N ILE A 317 -4.88 18.08 -15.55
CA ILE A 317 -3.99 16.92 -15.51
C ILE A 317 -3.11 16.85 -16.76
N ASN A 318 -1.88 16.35 -16.57
CA ASN A 318 -0.95 16.07 -17.64
C ASN A 318 -0.80 14.56 -17.78
N SER A 319 -1.40 13.97 -18.81
CA SER A 319 -1.36 12.52 -19.01
C SER A 319 -0.04 11.99 -19.57
N ASN A 320 0.83 12.86 -20.07
CA ASN A 320 2.12 12.51 -20.64
C ASN A 320 3.28 13.15 -19.84
N PRO A 321 4.44 12.49 -19.77
CA PRO A 321 5.65 13.06 -19.18
C PRO A 321 6.25 14.12 -20.11
N ASN A 322 5.65 15.31 -20.12
CA ASN A 322 6.08 16.42 -20.99
C ASN A 322 7.36 17.12 -20.50
N HIS A 323 7.78 16.81 -19.27
CA HIS A 323 8.93 17.42 -18.60
C HIS A 323 9.79 16.35 -17.93
N ASN A 324 11.06 16.69 -17.72
CA ASN A 324 11.97 15.87 -16.91
C ASN A 324 11.46 15.75 -15.47
N TYR A 325 11.86 14.67 -14.80
CA TYR A 325 11.60 14.48 -13.38
C TYR A 325 12.40 15.48 -12.55
N ALA A 326 11.83 15.86 -11.41
CA ALA A 326 12.47 16.78 -10.49
C ALA A 326 13.73 16.15 -9.88
N THR A 327 14.83 16.91 -9.87
CA THR A 327 16.10 16.51 -9.24
C THR A 327 16.19 17.05 -7.83
N TYR A 328 16.05 16.16 -6.85
CA TYR A 328 16.03 16.54 -5.43
C TYR A 328 17.41 16.55 -4.77
N PHE A 329 18.40 15.88 -5.36
CA PHE A 329 19.73 15.71 -4.80
C PHE A 329 20.79 16.13 -5.81
N ALA A 330 21.87 16.72 -5.31
CA ALA A 330 23.05 17.07 -6.10
C ALA A 330 24.30 16.48 -5.42
N THR A 331 25.31 16.19 -6.22
CA THR A 331 26.64 15.84 -5.71
C THR A 331 27.36 17.11 -5.31
N GLU A 332 27.84 17.18 -4.07
CA GLU A 332 28.81 18.19 -3.66
C GLU A 332 30.15 17.49 -3.40
N GLU A 333 31.25 18.04 -3.94
CA GLU A 333 32.59 17.61 -3.55
C GLU A 333 32.79 17.98 -2.07
N ALA A 334 33.18 16.98 -1.26
CA ALA A 334 33.41 17.13 0.16
C ALA A 334 34.78 17.73 0.46
#